data_AF-E3JQG1-F1
#
_entry.id   AF-E3JQG1-F1
#
_cell.length_a   1.000
_cell.length_b   1.000
_cell.length_c   1.000
_cell.angle_alpha   90.00
_cell.angle_beta   90.00
_cell.angle_gamma   90.00
#
_symmetry.space_group_name_H-M   'P 1'
#
loop_
_entity.id
_entity.type
_entity.pdbx_description
1 polymer ?
#
loop_
_entity_poly.entity_id
_entity_poly.type
_entity_poly.pdbx_seq_one_letter_code
_entity_poly.pdbx_strand_id
1 'polypeptide(L)'
;MQSAADQFLDSLEVPTPDQILIQLNESKEKLRDTESILKVLQEAMETTKQLPEGGDKEVLIKELQSNINRQKLLLERESVKLSVKEEYMKNVMKMGGNVGNSAGSQDE
;
A
#
# COMPACT_ATOMS: atom_id res chain seq x y z
N MET A 1 -10.72 33.60 -17.25
CA MET A 1 -11.59 32.45 -16.92
C MET A 1 -10.67 31.31 -16.51
N GLN A 2 -10.83 30.76 -15.30
CA GLN A 2 -10.14 29.52 -14.91
C GLN A 2 -10.74 28.34 -15.69
N SER A 3 -9.91 27.38 -16.09
CA SER A 3 -10.35 26.19 -16.81
C SER A 3 -11.18 25.28 -15.88
N ALA A 4 -12.07 24.47 -16.46
CA ALA A 4 -12.78 23.42 -15.72
C ALA A 4 -11.79 22.42 -15.08
N ALA A 5 -10.61 22.24 -15.67
CA ALA A 5 -9.54 21.43 -15.08
C ALA A 5 -8.96 22.06 -13.81
N ASP A 6 -8.78 23.38 -13.78
CA ASP A 6 -8.25 24.08 -12.60
C ASP A 6 -9.27 24.02 -11.44
N GLN A 7 -10.55 24.21 -11.74
CA GLN A 7 -11.63 24.08 -10.74
C GLN A 7 -11.73 22.66 -10.19
N PHE A 8 -11.49 21.63 -11.02
CA PHE A 8 -11.46 20.26 -10.56
C PHE A 8 -10.26 19.98 -9.66
N LEU A 9 -9.06 20.45 -10.02
CA LEU A 9 -7.85 20.30 -9.21
C LEU A 9 -8.00 21.00 -7.86
N ASP A 10 -8.58 22.20 -7.83
CA ASP A 10 -8.85 22.95 -6.60
C ASP A 10 -9.91 22.27 -5.70
N SER A 11 -10.75 21.40 -6.26
CA SER A 11 -11.75 20.62 -5.52
C SER A 11 -11.23 19.31 -4.92
N LEU A 12 -10.02 18.89 -5.30
CA LEU A 12 -9.42 17.66 -4.77
C LEU A 12 -8.93 17.92 -3.34
N GLU A 13 -9.48 17.19 -2.37
CA GLU A 13 -8.89 17.14 -1.04
C GLU A 13 -7.55 16.41 -1.10
N VAL A 14 -6.47 17.19 -1.07
CA VAL A 14 -5.11 16.68 -1.03
C VAL A 14 -4.72 16.43 0.43
N PRO A 15 -4.42 15.19 0.83
CA PRO A 15 -4.06 14.89 2.21
C PRO A 15 -2.76 15.60 2.62
N THR A 16 -2.71 16.07 3.86
CA THR A 16 -1.53 16.73 4.41
C THR A 16 -0.38 15.74 4.63
N PRO A 17 0.88 16.20 4.71
CA PRO A 17 2.01 15.32 4.99
C PRO A 17 1.80 14.43 6.23
N ASP A 18 1.27 14.97 7.33
CA ASP A 18 1.02 14.20 8.54
C ASP A 18 -0.03 13.11 8.33
N GLN A 19 -1.11 13.43 7.59
CA GLN A 19 -2.14 12.44 7.23
C GLN A 19 -1.54 11.31 6.40
N ILE A 20 -0.63 11.62 5.47
CA ILE A 20 0.00 10.61 4.62
C ILE A 20 1.00 9.77 5.43
N LEU A 21 1.74 10.35 6.38
CA LEU A 21 2.60 9.59 7.29
C LEU A 21 1.80 8.56 8.10
N ILE A 22 0.63 8.96 8.63
CA ILE A 22 -0.28 8.04 9.34
C ILE A 22 -0.72 6.93 8.38
N GLN A 23 -1.21 7.28 7.20
CA GLN A 23 -1.64 6.31 6.19
C GLN A 23 -0.52 5.37 5.73
N LEU A 24 0.73 5.83 5.67
CA LEU A 24 1.91 5.02 5.34
C LEU A 24 2.16 3.99 6.44
N ASN A 25 2.13 4.40 7.71
CA ASN A 25 2.31 3.49 8.84
C ASN A 25 1.21 2.43 8.90
N GLU A 26 -0.05 2.82 8.74
CA GLU A 26 -1.18 1.88 8.66
C GLU A 26 -1.04 0.89 7.50
N SER A 27 -0.57 1.36 6.34
CA SER A 27 -0.37 0.49 5.17
C SER A 27 0.78 -0.50 5.41
N LYS A 28 1.86 -0.07 6.09
CA LYS A 28 2.98 -0.94 6.49
C LYS A 28 2.57 -1.99 7.51
N GLU A 29 1.74 -1.63 8.49
CA GLU A 29 1.19 -2.56 9.47
C GLU A 29 0.31 -3.63 8.79
N LYS A 30 -0.65 -3.19 7.96
CA LYS A 30 -1.51 -4.10 7.19
C LYS A 30 -0.72 -5.06 6.30
N LEU A 31 0.37 -4.61 5.69
CA LEU A 31 1.26 -5.47 4.90
C LEU A 31 1.91 -6.54 5.77
N ARG A 32 2.50 -6.17 6.91
CA ARG A 32 3.11 -7.13 7.85
C ARG A 32 2.11 -8.16 8.37
N ASP A 33 0.90 -7.73 8.67
CA ASP A 33 -0.17 -8.63 9.10
C ASP A 33 -0.55 -9.61 7.98
N THR A 34 -0.68 -9.10 6.75
CA THR A 34 -1.00 -9.92 5.57
C THR A 34 0.11 -10.93 5.29
N GLU A 35 1.38 -10.55 5.41
CA GLU A 35 2.54 -11.46 5.29
C GLU A 35 2.53 -12.54 6.36
N SER A 36 2.20 -12.17 7.60
CA SER A 36 2.10 -13.10 8.72
C SER A 36 0.98 -14.11 8.52
N ILE A 37 -0.20 -13.65 8.06
CA ILE A 37 -1.33 -14.53 7.72
C ILE A 37 -0.94 -15.47 6.58
N LEU A 38 -0.28 -14.96 5.52
CA LEU A 38 0.20 -15.78 4.41
C LEU A 38 1.14 -16.90 4.88
N LYS A 39 2.06 -16.58 5.78
CA LYS A 39 2.98 -17.56 6.35
C LYS A 39 2.23 -18.68 7.07
N VAL A 40 1.28 -18.33 7.95
CA VAL A 40 0.46 -19.32 8.67
C VAL A 40 -0.36 -20.18 7.70
N LEU A 41 -0.93 -19.59 6.65
CA LEU A 41 -1.68 -20.34 5.64
C LEU A 41 -0.79 -21.29 4.83
N GLN A 42 0.44 -20.90 4.53
CA GLN A 42 1.42 -21.76 3.87
C GLN A 42 1.84 -22.92 4.77
N GLU A 43 2.08 -22.68 6.06
CA GLU A 43 2.37 -23.73 7.04
C GLU A 43 1.18 -24.71 7.20
N ALA A 44 -0.05 -24.19 7.22
CA ALA A 44 -1.27 -24.99 7.24
C ALA A 44 -1.43 -25.84 5.97
N MET A 45 -1.06 -25.29 4.81
CA MET A 45 -1.05 -26.01 3.53
C MET A 45 -0.07 -27.19 3.57
N GLU A 46 1.15 -26.97 4.06
CA GLU A 46 2.14 -28.05 4.16
C GLU A 46 1.70 -29.14 5.15
N THR A 47 1.12 -28.76 6.29
CA THR A 47 0.54 -29.72 7.23
C THR A 47 -0.60 -30.53 6.60
N THR A 48 -1.49 -29.86 5.86
CA THR A 48 -2.64 -30.51 5.19
C THR A 48 -2.19 -31.52 4.14
N LYS A 49 -1.11 -31.25 3.41
CA LYS A 49 -0.55 -32.18 2.42
C LYS A 49 -0.08 -33.50 3.04
N GLN A 50 0.29 -33.51 4.32
CA GLN A 50 0.73 -34.70 5.06
C GLN A 50 -0.44 -35.57 5.55
N LEU A 51 -1.68 -35.09 5.48
CA LEU A 51 -2.85 -35.87 5.87
C LEU A 51 -3.06 -37.08 4.93
N PRO A 52 -3.69 -38.16 5.41
CA PRO A 52 -4.09 -39.29 4.57
C PRO A 52 -4.95 -38.83 3.38
N GLU A 53 -4.84 -39.52 2.26
CA GLU A 53 -5.67 -39.23 1.09
C GLU A 53 -7.16 -39.43 1.39
N GLY A 54 -7.99 -38.52 0.89
CA GLY A 54 -9.43 -38.51 1.11
C GLY A 54 -10.06 -37.22 0.60
N GLY A 55 -11.38 -37.24 0.39
CA GLY A 55 -12.12 -36.09 -0.15
C GLY A 55 -11.97 -34.83 0.72
N ASP A 56 -11.93 -34.99 2.05
CA ASP A 56 -11.76 -33.88 2.98
C ASP A 56 -10.41 -33.17 2.83
N LYS A 57 -9.34 -33.93 2.54
CA LYS A 57 -8.00 -33.38 2.28
C LYS A 57 -8.02 -32.52 1.01
N GLU A 58 -8.63 -32.99 -0.07
CA GLU A 58 -8.69 -32.24 -1.33
C GLU A 58 -9.49 -30.94 -1.19
N VAL A 59 -10.60 -30.98 -0.45
CA VAL A 59 -11.40 -29.79 -0.13
C VAL A 59 -10.56 -28.80 0.68
N LEU A 60 -9.89 -29.27 1.73
CA LEU A 60 -9.07 -28.40 2.59
C LEU A 60 -7.90 -27.77 1.82
N ILE A 61 -7.24 -28.51 0.92
CA ILE A 61 -6.20 -27.97 0.04
C ILE A 61 -6.77 -26.88 -0.87
N LYS A 62 -7.94 -27.11 -1.51
CA LYS A 62 -8.56 -26.10 -2.39
C LYS A 62 -8.91 -24.82 -1.64
N GLU A 63 -9.51 -24.94 -0.46
CA GLU A 63 -9.87 -23.80 0.38
C GLU A 63 -8.64 -23.01 0.85
N LEU A 64 -7.60 -23.71 1.34
CA LEU A 64 -6.34 -23.07 1.73
C LEU A 64 -5.68 -22.37 0.54
N GLN A 65 -5.69 -22.97 -0.65
CA GLN A 65 -5.09 -22.38 -1.84
C GLN A 65 -5.85 -21.14 -2.31
N SER A 66 -7.18 -21.18 -2.25
CA SER A 66 -8.04 -20.02 -2.50
C SER A 66 -7.72 -18.88 -1.53
N ASN A 67 -7.60 -19.17 -0.23
CA ASN A 67 -7.28 -18.17 0.79
C ASN A 67 -5.87 -17.58 0.59
N ILE A 68 -4.86 -18.42 0.34
CA ILE A 68 -3.50 -17.96 0.03
C ILE A 68 -3.51 -17.01 -1.18
N ASN A 69 -4.21 -17.37 -2.26
CA ASN A 69 -4.28 -16.52 -3.45
C ASN A 69 -4.94 -15.18 -3.15
N ARG A 70 -6.03 -15.17 -2.36
CA ARG A 70 -6.68 -13.94 -1.91
C ARG A 70 -5.72 -13.06 -1.12
N GLN A 71 -4.97 -13.63 -0.18
CA GLN A 71 -4.02 -12.86 0.64
C GLN A 71 -2.84 -12.32 -0.19
N LYS A 72 -2.36 -13.07 -1.19
CA LYS A 72 -1.35 -12.57 -2.14
C LYS A 72 -1.83 -11.35 -2.92
N LEU A 73 -3.07 -11.37 -3.42
CA LEU A 73 -3.67 -10.23 -4.11
C LEU A 73 -3.84 -9.02 -3.18
N LEU A 74 -4.23 -9.24 -1.92
CA LEU A 74 -4.30 -8.17 -0.93
C LEU A 74 -2.92 -7.57 -0.65
N LEU A 75 -1.89 -8.40 -0.53
CA LEU A 75 -0.51 -7.97 -0.33
C LEU A 75 -0.02 -7.09 -1.48
N GLU A 76 -0.21 -7.54 -2.72
CA GLU A 76 0.16 -6.77 -3.92
C GLU A 76 -0.57 -5.44 -3.98
N ARG A 77 -1.89 -5.44 -3.74
CA ARG A 77 -2.70 -4.22 -3.72
C ARG A 77 -2.21 -3.21 -2.68
N GLU A 78 -1.95 -3.65 -1.45
CA GLU A 78 -1.49 -2.75 -0.39
C GLU A 78 -0.05 -2.28 -0.65
N SER A 79 0.80 -3.10 -1.28
CA SER A 79 2.16 -2.73 -1.68
C SER A 79 2.15 -1.61 -2.73
N VAL A 80 1.28 -1.71 -3.74
CA VAL A 80 1.11 -0.65 -4.76
C VAL A 80 0.56 0.64 -4.14
N LYS A 81 -0.41 0.55 -3.23
CA LYS A 81 -0.90 1.74 -2.52
C LYS A 81 0.20 2.41 -1.70
N LEU A 82 1.04 1.61 -1.04
CA LEU A 82 2.16 2.10 -0.26
C LEU A 82 3.16 2.84 -1.16
N SER A 83 3.55 2.24 -2.29
CA SER A 83 4.55 2.85 -3.19
C SER A 83 4.09 4.20 -3.75
N VAL A 84 2.83 4.31 -4.13
CA VAL A 84 2.24 5.59 -4.61
C VAL A 84 2.27 6.65 -3.51
N LYS A 85 1.92 6.28 -2.27
CA LYS A 85 1.96 7.21 -1.12
C LYS A 85 3.41 7.63 -0.79
N GLU A 86 4.36 6.70 -0.86
CA GLU A 86 5.78 6.98 -0.62
C GLU A 86 6.36 7.92 -1.70
N GLU A 87 6.01 7.70 -2.97
CA GLU A 87 6.40 8.57 -4.07
C GLU A 87 5.79 9.97 -3.93
N TYR A 88 4.50 10.06 -3.60
CA TYR A 88 3.85 11.33 -3.33
C TYR A 88 4.53 12.09 -2.19
N MET A 89 4.79 11.43 -1.06
CA MET A 89 5.48 12.03 0.09
C MET A 89 6.86 12.57 -0.31
N LYS A 90 7.63 11.80 -1.08
CA LYS A 90 8.94 12.20 -1.57
C LYS A 90 8.85 13.46 -2.43
N ASN A 91 7.81 13.58 -3.27
CA ASN A 91 7.61 14.74 -4.12
C ASN A 91 7.18 15.98 -3.32
N VAL A 92 6.29 15.83 -2.33
CA VAL A 92 5.91 16.92 -1.42
C VAL A 92 7.10 17.44 -0.62
N MET A 93 7.92 16.55 -0.06
CA MET A 93 9.13 16.95 0.69
C MET A 93 10.15 17.69 -0.18
N LYS A 94 10.28 17.33 -1.47
CA LYS A 94 11.13 18.05 -2.42
C LYS A 94 10.61 19.46 -2.72
N MET A 95 9.29 19.64 -2.87
CA MET A 95 8.69 20.95 -3.10
C MET A 95 8.86 21.87 -1.88
N GLY A 96 8.73 21.35 -0.66
CA GLY A 96 8.96 22.12 0.57
C GLY A 96 10.39 22.62 0.75
N GLY A 97 11.39 21.95 0.15
CA GLY A 97 12.80 22.35 0.21
C GLY A 97 13.22 23.41 -0.81
N ASN A 98 12.43 23.64 -1.86
CA ASN A 98 12.83 24.51 -2.98
C ASN A 98 12.27 25.94 -2.92
N VAL A 99 11.48 26.27 -1.89
CA VAL A 99 10.90 27.62 -1.70
C VAL A 99 11.86 28.57 -0.94
N GLY A 100 13.00 28.07 -0.45
CA GLY A 100 13.97 28.85 0.32
C GLY A 100 15.12 29.51 -0.46
N ASN A 101 15.29 29.25 -1.76
CA ASN A 101 16.49 29.68 -2.50
C ASN A 101 16.23 30.64 -3.67
N SER A 102 15.15 31.42 -3.60
CA SER A 102 14.83 32.47 -4.57
C SER A 102 14.33 33.73 -3.89
N ALA A 103 15.07 34.18 -2.87
CA ALA A 103 14.92 35.52 -2.31
C ALA A 103 16.30 36.17 -2.19
N GLY A 104 16.60 37.10 -3.11
CA GLY A 104 17.61 38.14 -2.92
C GLY A 104 18.94 37.92 -3.66
N SER A 105 18.98 38.18 -4.97
CA SER A 105 20.20 38.69 -5.63
C SER A 105 19.81 39.65 -6.76
N GLN A 106 19.24 40.77 -6.36
CA GLN A 106 19.08 42.07 -7.02
C GLN A 106 18.93 43.03 -5.81
N ASP A 107 19.76 44.03 -5.54
CA ASP A 107 20.42 45.00 -6.42
C ASP A 107 21.70 45.57 -5.74
N GLU A 108 22.57 46.14 -6.58
CA GLU A 108 23.75 47.02 -6.35
C GLU A 108 25.05 46.44 -5.74
#